data_AF-A0A1X2FBS0-F1
#
_entry.id   AF-A0A1X2FBS0-F1
#
_cell.length_a   1.000
_cell.length_b   1.000
_cell.length_c   1.000
_cell.angle_alpha   90.00
_cell.angle_beta   90.00
_cell.angle_gamma   90.00
#
_symmetry.space_group_name_H-M   'P 1'
#
loop_
_entity.id
_entity.type
_entity.pdbx_description
1 polymer ?
#
loop_
_entity_poly.entity_id
_entity_poly.type
_entity_poly.pdbx_seq_one_letter_code
_entity_poly.pdbx_strand_id
1 'polypeptide(L)'
;MKPMFALGVRASWARLAVAFLAVVVVVVLIVVSSTLAGQAALWVSIGVAVAVVAVLLVTWRREHVLTLVGRVARRRPATGLLEVEEAADHTTQWPPTAAAVRAHGEELIAVVAVDGRSHTPSVLDHNRVQSPASLPISVVADALRQFDVTLSGIDVLSVGRRRAPNQHHPYAATYSRKVGDHGAMGSRRTVCVLRMNSHDNVDAVRYRESVAATLTACAQRLAAELTAQHCPARVVDAAELADIDAMSGAGVGEPARPGWTGLHHDGGSVTAYWVSPQDISSETLDRVWVPDCDYTATALQLRPGPDRSTEVGLLVRYATGGPLREAPILGLNPLSGRHDLGVRASVADAPTPRLRVPHRRLGDGEDLRAPIGSTGVIIGSTMSGHLLLVSLANAVPASTASVTVAGEVAQLLQLAMSHAAIGYQVLVRSSRPEVWRDATGAGLHIVPGLPPKLPNNGDGVMVVYDDPRSSAGSSAARAAAGPRAAITVRLVPARTASVADVHLEQDSENTCVIRTAEFTHRLNSDLSTERNLIRTQKRGRVA
;
A
#
# COMPACT_ATOMS: atom_id res chain seq x y z
N MET A 1 -2.90 -20.04 -9.61
CA MET A 1 -4.06 -19.34 -9.02
C MET A 1 -5.30 -19.68 -9.81
N LYS A 2 -6.39 -20.10 -9.15
CA LYS A 2 -7.61 -20.59 -9.81
C LYS A 2 -8.74 -19.56 -9.66
N PRO A 3 -9.34 -19.04 -10.75
CA PRO A 3 -10.51 -18.17 -10.64
C PRO A 3 -11.67 -18.96 -10.05
N MET A 4 -12.38 -18.39 -9.08
CA MET A 4 -13.58 -19.02 -8.52
C MET A 4 -14.77 -18.85 -9.46
N PHE A 5 -15.58 -19.90 -9.60
CA PHE A 5 -16.83 -19.82 -10.36
C PHE A 5 -17.73 -18.71 -9.80
N ALA A 6 -18.31 -17.95 -10.72
CA ALA A 6 -19.09 -16.77 -10.37
C ALA A 6 -20.47 -17.10 -9.78
N LEU A 7 -20.96 -18.32 -9.93
CA LEU A 7 -22.27 -18.76 -9.41
C LEU A 7 -22.06 -19.69 -8.21
N GLY A 8 -22.87 -19.50 -7.17
CA GLY A 8 -22.94 -20.39 -6.03
C GLY A 8 -24.27 -20.24 -5.29
N VAL A 9 -24.50 -21.10 -4.30
CA VAL A 9 -25.67 -21.01 -3.43
C VAL A 9 -25.17 -20.80 -2.00
N ARG A 10 -25.67 -19.77 -1.33
CA ARG A 10 -25.48 -19.57 0.11
C ARG A 10 -26.83 -19.40 0.77
N ALA A 11 -27.08 -20.19 1.79
CA ALA A 11 -28.28 -20.14 2.58
C ALA A 11 -27.92 -19.57 3.96
N SER A 12 -28.37 -18.36 4.26
CA SER A 12 -28.42 -17.89 5.64
C SER A 12 -29.78 -18.24 6.23
N TRP A 13 -29.86 -18.54 7.52
CA TRP A 13 -31.12 -18.88 8.19
C TRP A 13 -32.23 -17.85 7.98
N ALA A 14 -31.90 -16.55 8.07
CA ALA A 14 -32.86 -15.49 7.80
C ALA A 14 -33.41 -15.53 6.35
N ARG A 15 -32.57 -15.85 5.36
CA ARG A 15 -33.01 -15.94 3.97
C ARG A 15 -33.69 -17.27 3.65
N LEU A 16 -33.34 -18.35 4.34
CA LEU A 16 -34.10 -19.58 4.32
C LEU A 16 -35.51 -19.35 4.88
N ALA A 17 -35.63 -18.60 5.97
CA ALA A 17 -36.93 -18.22 6.53
C ALA A 17 -37.73 -17.32 5.56
N VAL A 18 -37.09 -16.33 4.93
CA VAL A 18 -37.74 -15.50 3.91
C VAL A 18 -38.11 -16.31 2.66
N ALA A 19 -37.24 -17.21 2.19
CA ALA A 19 -37.52 -18.09 1.06
C ALA A 19 -38.66 -19.06 1.39
N PHE A 20 -38.68 -19.61 2.61
CA PHE A 20 -39.77 -20.44 3.10
C PHE A 20 -41.08 -19.65 3.17
N LEU A 21 -41.07 -18.44 3.73
CA LEU A 21 -42.25 -17.57 3.77
C LEU A 21 -42.73 -17.22 2.35
N ALA A 22 -41.82 -16.90 1.44
CA ALA A 22 -42.13 -16.62 0.04
C ALA A 22 -42.72 -17.86 -0.66
N VAL A 23 -42.19 -19.05 -0.41
CA VAL A 23 -42.75 -20.31 -0.90
C VAL A 23 -44.14 -20.53 -0.33
N VAL A 24 -44.36 -20.33 0.98
CA VAL A 24 -45.67 -20.47 1.62
C VAL A 24 -46.67 -19.50 0.99
N VAL A 25 -46.30 -18.22 0.81
CA VAL A 25 -47.14 -17.21 0.16
C VAL A 25 -47.47 -17.63 -1.28
N VAL A 26 -46.48 -18.10 -2.05
CA VAL A 26 -46.70 -18.58 -3.42
C VAL A 26 -47.57 -19.82 -3.45
N VAL A 27 -47.42 -20.75 -2.51
CA VAL A 27 -48.27 -21.95 -2.37
C VAL A 27 -49.71 -21.57 -2.02
N VAL A 28 -49.93 -20.59 -1.14
CA VAL A 28 -51.27 -20.07 -0.85
C VAL A 28 -51.88 -19.43 -2.11
N LEU A 29 -51.11 -18.64 -2.85
CA LEU A 29 -51.51 -18.08 -4.15
C LEU A 29 -51.80 -19.18 -5.20
N ILE A 30 -51.08 -20.30 -5.17
CA ILE A 30 -51.30 -21.48 -6.02
C ILE A 30 -52.64 -22.13 -5.69
N VAL A 31 -52.93 -22.36 -4.40
CA VAL A 31 -54.19 -22.97 -3.97
C VAL A 31 -55.36 -22.07 -4.38
N VAL A 32 -55.23 -20.76 -4.18
CA VAL A 32 -56.27 -19.77 -4.56
C VAL A 32 -56.40 -19.63 -6.09
N SER A 33 -55.33 -19.75 -6.88
CA SER A 33 -55.42 -19.63 -8.35
C SER A 33 -55.87 -20.93 -9.04
N SER A 34 -55.54 -22.09 -8.46
CA SER A 34 -55.93 -23.41 -8.97
C SER A 34 -57.44 -23.64 -8.89
N THR A 35 -58.14 -22.99 -7.95
CA THR A 35 -59.61 -23.00 -7.88
C THR A 35 -60.25 -22.12 -8.96
N LEU A 36 -59.49 -21.27 -9.65
CA LEU A 36 -60.00 -20.27 -10.61
C LEU A 36 -59.57 -20.50 -12.08
N ALA A 37 -58.44 -21.17 -12.38
CA ALA A 37 -57.82 -21.10 -13.72
C ALA A 37 -57.27 -22.42 -14.33
N GLY A 38 -57.56 -23.60 -13.75
CA GLY A 38 -57.19 -24.91 -14.34
C GLY A 38 -55.71 -25.30 -14.27
N GLN A 39 -55.33 -26.45 -14.85
CA GLN A 39 -54.01 -27.07 -14.64
C GLN A 39 -52.81 -26.28 -15.20
N ALA A 40 -53.00 -25.42 -16.19
CA ALA A 40 -51.92 -24.58 -16.72
C ALA A 40 -51.44 -23.53 -15.70
N ALA A 41 -52.33 -23.01 -14.86
CA ALA A 41 -51.99 -22.04 -13.81
C ALA A 41 -51.09 -22.65 -12.72
N LEU A 42 -51.20 -23.95 -12.46
CA LEU A 42 -50.34 -24.66 -11.51
C LEU A 42 -48.88 -24.67 -11.97
N TRP A 43 -48.62 -25.04 -13.23
CA TRP A 43 -47.27 -25.11 -13.78
C TRP A 43 -46.58 -23.74 -13.84
N VAL A 44 -47.31 -22.70 -14.26
CA VAL A 44 -46.78 -21.32 -14.24
C VAL A 44 -46.40 -20.90 -12.83
N SER A 45 -47.24 -21.20 -11.85
CA SER A 45 -47.03 -20.78 -10.47
C SER A 45 -45.89 -21.55 -9.79
N ILE A 46 -45.73 -22.86 -10.09
CA ILE A 46 -44.55 -23.63 -9.67
C ILE A 46 -43.28 -23.03 -10.28
N GLY A 47 -43.31 -22.68 -11.57
CA GLY A 47 -42.20 -22.00 -12.24
C GLY A 47 -41.82 -20.68 -11.56
N VAL A 48 -42.82 -19.87 -11.18
CA VAL A 48 -42.60 -18.62 -10.43
C VAL A 48 -42.04 -18.89 -9.03
N ALA A 49 -42.56 -19.88 -8.30
CA ALA A 49 -42.04 -20.26 -6.98
C ALA A 49 -40.55 -20.62 -7.05
N VAL A 50 -40.20 -21.49 -8.01
CA VAL A 50 -38.81 -21.92 -8.24
C VAL A 50 -37.94 -20.74 -8.65
N ALA A 51 -38.42 -19.85 -9.53
CA ALA A 51 -37.69 -18.66 -9.93
C ALA A 51 -37.45 -17.70 -8.75
N VAL A 52 -38.44 -17.48 -7.89
CA VAL A 52 -38.32 -16.63 -6.69
C VAL A 52 -37.32 -17.22 -5.69
N VAL A 53 -37.41 -18.53 -5.42
CA VAL A 53 -36.46 -19.24 -4.56
C VAL A 53 -35.06 -19.19 -5.15
N ALA A 54 -34.91 -19.41 -6.46
CA ALA A 54 -33.64 -19.30 -7.16
C ALA A 54 -33.08 -17.88 -7.02
N VAL A 55 -33.86 -16.82 -7.27
CA VAL A 55 -33.38 -15.43 -7.13
C VAL A 55 -33.00 -15.07 -5.68
N LEU A 56 -33.68 -15.64 -4.68
CA LEU A 56 -33.38 -15.43 -3.26
C LEU A 56 -32.08 -16.14 -2.81
N LEU A 57 -31.85 -17.36 -3.31
CA LEU A 57 -30.76 -18.24 -2.87
C LEU A 57 -29.52 -18.19 -3.77
N VAL A 58 -29.68 -17.86 -5.05
CA VAL A 58 -28.57 -17.75 -5.99
C VAL A 58 -27.69 -16.58 -5.57
N THR A 59 -26.40 -16.91 -5.45
CA THR A 59 -25.35 -15.94 -5.24
C THR A 59 -24.52 -15.81 -6.50
N TRP A 60 -24.20 -14.56 -6.84
CA TRP A 60 -23.21 -14.23 -7.82
C TRP A 60 -21.99 -13.64 -7.11
N ARG A 61 -20.83 -14.28 -7.25
CA ARG A 61 -19.56 -13.93 -6.61
C ARG A 61 -19.69 -13.77 -5.09
N ARG A 62 -20.40 -14.72 -4.47
CA ARG A 62 -20.70 -14.82 -3.02
C ARG A 62 -21.61 -13.74 -2.45
N GLU A 63 -22.26 -12.95 -3.30
CA GLU A 63 -23.34 -12.05 -2.90
C GLU A 63 -24.65 -12.44 -3.53
N HIS A 64 -25.75 -12.13 -2.85
CA HIS A 64 -27.06 -12.46 -3.35
C HIS A 64 -27.46 -11.56 -4.53
N VAL A 65 -28.11 -12.13 -5.55
CA VAL A 65 -28.49 -11.38 -6.76
C VAL A 65 -29.37 -10.18 -6.41
N LEU A 66 -30.30 -10.32 -5.46
CA LEU A 66 -31.18 -9.22 -5.03
C LEU A 66 -30.43 -8.02 -4.42
N THR A 67 -29.36 -8.26 -3.64
CA THR A 67 -28.58 -7.14 -3.07
C THR A 67 -27.84 -6.39 -4.17
N LEU A 68 -27.33 -7.11 -5.17
CA LEU A 68 -26.68 -6.53 -6.33
C LEU A 68 -27.66 -5.75 -7.21
N VAL A 69 -28.86 -6.28 -7.48
CA VAL A 69 -29.93 -5.58 -8.21
C VAL A 69 -30.32 -4.30 -7.46
N GLY A 70 -30.49 -4.38 -6.14
CA GLY A 70 -30.77 -3.21 -5.31
C GLY A 70 -29.69 -2.13 -5.41
N ARG A 71 -28.40 -2.51 -5.43
CA ARG A 71 -27.28 -1.57 -5.63
C ARG A 71 -27.26 -0.97 -7.02
N VAL A 72 -27.54 -1.77 -8.05
CA VAL A 72 -27.60 -1.28 -9.43
C VAL A 72 -28.78 -0.33 -9.62
N ALA A 73 -29.93 -0.59 -9.01
CA ALA A 73 -31.08 0.29 -9.05
C ALA A 73 -30.88 1.58 -8.24
N ARG A 74 -30.10 1.52 -7.16
CA ARG A 74 -29.80 2.66 -6.26
C ARG A 74 -28.41 3.24 -6.48
N ARG A 75 -27.92 3.28 -7.73
CA ARG A 75 -26.64 3.90 -8.08
C ARG A 75 -26.69 5.40 -7.77
N ARG A 76 -26.28 5.76 -6.56
CA ARG A 76 -26.06 7.13 -6.14
C ARG A 76 -24.55 7.38 -6.09
N PRO A 77 -24.10 8.61 -6.39
CA PRO A 77 -22.73 8.98 -6.09
C PRO A 77 -22.47 8.71 -4.60
N ALA A 78 -21.34 8.05 -4.33
CA ALA A 78 -20.83 7.83 -2.99
C ALA A 78 -20.04 9.07 -2.59
N THR A 79 -20.73 10.01 -1.95
CA THR A 79 -20.11 11.18 -1.29
C THR A 79 -19.61 10.75 0.10
N GLY A 80 -18.47 11.28 0.53
CA GLY A 80 -17.91 10.95 1.85
C GLY A 80 -17.40 9.51 1.95
N LEU A 81 -17.01 8.90 0.82
CA LEU A 81 -16.52 7.52 0.81
C LEU A 81 -15.23 7.38 1.63
N LEU A 82 -14.46 8.45 1.77
CA LEU A 82 -13.23 8.49 2.56
C LEU A 82 -13.38 9.30 3.84
N GLU A 83 -14.58 9.79 4.16
CA GLU A 83 -14.83 10.49 5.42
C GLU A 83 -14.69 9.50 6.58
N VAL A 84 -13.88 9.89 7.55
CA VAL A 84 -13.56 9.14 8.77
C VAL A 84 -13.62 10.12 9.93
N GLU A 85 -14.02 9.64 11.10
CA GLU A 85 -14.03 10.42 12.32
C GLU A 85 -12.61 10.85 12.73
N GLU A 86 -12.45 12.05 13.27
CA GLU A 86 -11.14 12.51 13.74
C GLU A 86 -10.64 11.63 14.88
N ALA A 87 -9.34 11.33 14.87
CA ALA A 87 -8.73 10.57 15.96
C ALA A 87 -8.30 11.52 17.07
N ALA A 88 -8.39 11.06 18.31
CA ALA A 88 -7.87 11.78 19.46
C ALA A 88 -6.51 11.20 19.87
N ASP A 89 -5.56 12.07 20.22
CA ASP A 89 -4.32 11.63 20.85
C ASP A 89 -4.61 11.21 22.29
N HIS A 90 -4.32 9.95 22.58
CA HIS A 90 -4.38 9.40 23.92
C HIS A 90 -2.96 9.11 24.41
N THR A 91 -2.62 9.61 25.60
CA THR A 91 -1.34 9.32 26.25
C THR A 91 -1.57 8.36 27.40
N THR A 92 -0.94 7.19 27.32
CA THR A 92 -0.91 6.23 28.43
C THR A 92 -0.07 6.77 29.59
N GLN A 93 -0.37 6.38 30.83
CA GLN A 93 0.43 6.84 31.97
C GLN A 93 1.74 6.04 32.16
N TRP A 94 1.72 4.72 31.93
CA TRP A 94 2.88 3.82 32.13
C TRP A 94 3.01 2.72 31.06
N PRO A 95 4.10 2.72 30.26
CA PRO A 95 5.01 3.84 30.00
C PRO A 95 4.30 4.94 29.19
N PRO A 96 4.67 6.22 29.36
CA PRO A 96 4.03 7.31 28.62
C PRO A 96 4.27 7.16 27.12
N THR A 97 3.18 7.00 26.37
CA THR A 97 3.20 6.93 24.91
C THR A 97 1.92 7.55 24.37
N ALA A 98 2.10 8.52 23.49
CA ALA A 98 1.02 9.10 22.71
C ALA A 98 0.65 8.15 21.56
N ALA A 99 -0.64 7.93 21.39
CA ALA A 99 -1.20 7.10 20.35
C ALA A 99 -2.51 7.70 19.84
N ALA A 100 -2.66 7.72 18.53
CA ALA A 100 -3.95 8.03 17.91
C ALA A 100 -4.93 6.90 18.23
N VAL A 101 -6.00 7.25 18.92
CA VAL A 101 -7.14 6.35 19.15
C VAL A 101 -8.36 6.97 18.50
N ARG A 102 -8.99 6.20 17.63
CA ARG A 102 -10.26 6.55 16.99
C ARG A 102 -11.32 5.60 17.49
N ALA A 103 -12.43 6.13 17.99
CA ALA A 103 -13.52 5.36 18.57
C ALA A 103 -14.83 5.65 17.84
N HIS A 104 -15.67 4.64 17.69
CA HIS A 104 -17.02 4.76 17.17
C HIS A 104 -17.96 3.82 17.94
N GLY A 105 -18.73 4.37 18.86
CA GLY A 105 -19.50 3.57 19.82
C GLY A 105 -18.55 2.68 20.64
N GLU A 106 -18.74 1.36 20.54
CA GLU A 106 -17.95 0.36 21.28
C GLU A 106 -16.72 -0.15 20.51
N GLU A 107 -16.56 0.25 19.25
CA GLU A 107 -15.43 -0.15 18.41
C GLU A 107 -14.34 0.93 18.44
N LEU A 108 -13.11 0.51 18.71
CA LEU A 108 -11.94 1.39 18.75
C LEU A 108 -10.84 0.85 17.84
N ILE A 109 -10.06 1.77 17.30
CA ILE A 109 -8.84 1.44 16.58
C ILE A 109 -7.63 2.21 17.12
N ALA A 110 -6.48 1.55 17.00
CA ALA A 110 -5.16 2.16 17.09
C ALA A 110 -4.34 1.67 15.90
N VAL A 111 -3.39 2.50 15.46
CA VAL A 111 -2.60 2.21 14.26
C VAL A 111 -1.12 2.11 14.61
N VAL A 112 -0.50 1.06 14.09
CA VAL A 112 0.95 0.82 14.17
C VAL A 112 1.53 0.97 12.77
N ALA A 113 2.41 1.95 12.57
CA ALA A 113 3.18 2.08 11.34
C ALA A 113 4.25 0.99 11.29
N VAL A 114 4.34 0.30 10.15
CA VAL A 114 5.35 -0.73 9.87
C VAL A 114 6.32 -0.15 8.86
N ASP A 115 7.32 0.56 9.38
CA ASP A 115 8.27 1.32 8.56
C ASP A 115 9.32 0.39 7.93
N GLY A 116 9.80 -0.62 8.68
CA GLY A 116 10.91 -1.47 8.25
C GLY A 116 12.27 -0.79 8.42
N ARG A 117 13.34 -1.40 7.91
CA ARG A 117 14.71 -0.89 8.03
C ARG A 117 15.01 0.11 6.89
N SER A 118 15.62 1.24 7.24
CA SER A 118 16.12 2.21 6.24
C SER A 118 17.18 1.59 5.34
N HIS A 119 17.22 2.01 4.08
CA HIS A 119 18.25 1.63 3.10
C HIS A 119 18.38 0.13 2.84
N THR A 120 17.30 -0.62 3.02
CA THR A 120 17.27 -2.06 2.78
C THR A 120 17.54 -2.40 1.30
N PRO A 121 18.51 -3.28 0.98
CA PRO A 121 18.75 -3.71 -0.38
C PRO A 121 17.68 -4.70 -0.84
N SER A 122 17.18 -4.51 -2.06
CA SER A 122 16.21 -5.39 -2.71
C SER A 122 16.73 -5.82 -4.07
N VAL A 123 16.60 -7.10 -4.42
CA VAL A 123 17.11 -7.64 -5.69
C VAL A 123 15.94 -8.09 -6.55
N LEU A 124 15.95 -7.72 -7.83
CA LEU A 124 15.02 -8.28 -8.82
C LEU A 124 15.57 -9.63 -9.26
N ASP A 125 14.91 -10.69 -8.82
CA ASP A 125 15.27 -12.06 -9.15
C ASP A 125 14.10 -12.74 -9.87
N HIS A 126 14.29 -13.02 -11.16
CA HIS A 126 13.32 -13.62 -12.07
C HIS A 126 11.98 -12.87 -12.17
N ASN A 127 10.99 -13.25 -11.34
CA ASN A 127 9.64 -12.69 -11.30
C ASN A 127 9.29 -12.19 -9.88
N ARG A 128 10.28 -12.04 -9.00
CA ARG A 128 10.08 -11.68 -7.59
C ARG A 128 11.04 -10.59 -7.16
N VAL A 129 10.59 -9.76 -6.23
CA VAL A 129 11.49 -8.85 -5.52
C VAL A 129 11.95 -9.54 -4.24
N GLN A 130 13.21 -9.92 -4.18
CA GLN A 130 13.81 -10.43 -2.95
C GLN A 130 14.25 -9.26 -2.09
N SER A 131 13.57 -9.07 -0.97
CA SER A 131 13.89 -8.03 0.01
C SER A 131 13.84 -8.61 1.42
N PRO A 132 14.79 -8.28 2.30
CA PRO A 132 14.67 -8.62 3.71
C PRO A 132 13.61 -7.76 4.42
N ALA A 133 13.12 -6.67 3.79
CA ALA A 133 12.01 -5.88 4.30
C ALA A 133 10.67 -6.60 4.08
N SER A 134 10.34 -7.51 4.99
CA SER A 134 9.07 -8.26 4.98
C SER A 134 8.43 -8.31 6.37
N LEU A 135 7.11 -8.18 6.42
CA LEU A 135 6.30 -8.28 7.63
C LEU A 135 5.92 -9.75 7.87
N PRO A 136 6.35 -10.37 8.98
CA PRO A 136 5.90 -11.70 9.38
C PRO A 136 4.43 -11.66 9.83
N ILE A 137 3.53 -12.30 9.07
CA ILE A 137 2.09 -12.29 9.35
C ILE A 137 1.74 -13.12 10.58
N SER A 138 2.56 -14.13 10.92
CA SER A 138 2.41 -14.90 12.17
C SER A 138 2.47 -14.01 13.42
N VAL A 139 3.39 -13.06 13.48
CA VAL A 139 3.53 -12.11 14.60
C VAL A 139 2.28 -11.24 14.74
N VAL A 140 1.74 -10.76 13.62
CA VAL A 140 0.49 -9.99 13.60
C VAL A 140 -0.71 -10.86 14.00
N ALA A 141 -0.71 -12.14 13.59
CA ALA A 141 -1.75 -13.09 13.95
C ALA A 141 -1.75 -13.41 15.45
N ASP A 142 -0.58 -13.58 16.06
CA ASP A 142 -0.44 -13.81 17.50
C ASP A 142 -0.93 -12.59 18.30
N ALA A 143 -0.69 -11.38 17.77
CA ALA A 143 -1.17 -10.14 18.37
C ALA A 143 -2.70 -9.96 18.37
N LEU A 144 -3.48 -10.82 17.70
CA LEU A 144 -4.95 -10.82 17.83
C LEU A 144 -5.40 -11.20 19.24
N ARG A 145 -4.60 -11.99 19.98
CA ARG A 145 -4.91 -12.41 21.35
C ARG A 145 -3.72 -12.10 22.23
N GLN A 146 -3.81 -11.01 22.99
CA GLN A 146 -2.73 -10.56 23.86
C GLN A 146 -3.14 -10.69 25.32
N PHE A 147 -2.62 -11.71 25.99
CA PHE A 147 -2.94 -12.00 27.39
C PHE A 147 -4.47 -12.13 27.60
N ASP A 148 -5.07 -11.16 28.29
CA ASP A 148 -6.48 -11.05 28.63
C ASP A 148 -7.30 -10.24 27.62
N VAL A 149 -6.67 -9.66 26.59
CA VAL A 149 -7.34 -8.87 25.53
C VAL A 149 -7.44 -9.68 24.24
N THR A 150 -8.64 -9.71 23.66
CA THR A 150 -8.91 -10.27 22.33
C THR A 150 -9.36 -9.16 21.38
N LEU A 151 -8.59 -8.95 20.32
CA LEU A 151 -8.92 -7.99 19.27
C LEU A 151 -9.97 -8.57 18.33
N SER A 152 -10.87 -7.70 17.83
CA SER A 152 -11.89 -8.09 16.84
C SER A 152 -11.26 -8.36 15.46
N GLY A 153 -10.09 -7.75 15.20
CA GLY A 153 -9.28 -8.01 14.02
C GLY A 153 -8.06 -7.12 13.95
N ILE A 154 -7.11 -7.49 13.09
CA ILE A 154 -6.02 -6.61 12.66
C ILE A 154 -6.07 -6.55 11.14
N ASP A 155 -6.10 -5.34 10.59
CA ASP A 155 -6.00 -5.13 9.15
C ASP A 155 -4.61 -4.60 8.81
N VAL A 156 -3.82 -5.35 8.03
CA VAL A 156 -2.57 -4.84 7.45
C VAL A 156 -2.93 -4.10 6.17
N LEU A 157 -2.88 -2.78 6.24
CA LEU A 157 -3.16 -1.89 5.12
C LEU A 157 -1.83 -1.44 4.52
N SER A 158 -1.65 -1.69 3.23
CA SER A 158 -0.50 -1.17 2.49
C SER A 158 -1.01 -0.42 1.28
N VAL A 159 -0.47 0.78 1.05
CA VAL A 159 -0.71 1.51 -0.21
C VAL A 159 0.60 1.98 -0.74
N GLY A 160 0.71 1.94 -2.05
CA GLY A 160 1.89 2.38 -2.73
C GLY A 160 1.63 2.76 -4.17
N ARG A 161 2.68 3.26 -4.78
CA ARG A 161 2.78 3.51 -6.20
C ARG A 161 4.12 2.98 -6.69
N ARG A 162 4.07 2.40 -7.87
CA ARG A 162 5.25 1.87 -8.55
C ARG A 162 6.13 2.99 -9.08
N ARG A 163 5.50 3.93 -9.77
CA ARG A 163 6.12 5.04 -10.47
C ARG A 163 5.26 6.29 -10.35
N ALA A 164 5.82 7.42 -10.73
CA ALA A 164 5.07 8.64 -10.94
C ALA A 164 4.20 8.54 -12.22
N PRO A 165 3.12 9.35 -12.31
CA PRO A 165 2.43 9.59 -13.58
C PRO A 165 3.41 10.10 -14.65
N ASN A 166 3.13 9.82 -15.93
CA ASN A 166 4.00 10.26 -17.04
C ASN A 166 4.15 11.78 -17.15
N GLN A 167 3.17 12.53 -16.63
CA GLN A 167 3.19 14.00 -16.57
C GLN A 167 4.23 14.52 -15.56
N HIS A 168 4.62 13.72 -14.56
CA HIS A 168 5.61 14.11 -13.56
C HIS A 168 7.03 14.09 -14.13
N HIS A 169 7.42 13.02 -14.84
CA HIS A 169 8.72 12.96 -15.47
C HIS A 169 8.74 11.99 -16.67
N PRO A 170 9.32 12.36 -17.82
CA PRO A 170 9.30 11.51 -19.02
C PRO A 170 10.05 10.18 -18.82
N TYR A 171 11.08 10.16 -17.97
CA TYR A 171 11.82 8.94 -17.63
C TYR A 171 10.98 7.89 -16.88
N ALA A 172 9.82 8.24 -16.32
CA ALA A 172 8.99 7.30 -15.55
C ALA A 172 8.59 6.04 -16.36
N ALA A 173 8.22 6.21 -17.63
CA ALA A 173 7.86 5.10 -18.51
C ALA A 173 9.07 4.19 -18.83
N THR A 174 10.23 4.80 -19.12
CA THR A 174 11.49 4.06 -19.36
C THR A 174 11.93 3.31 -18.11
N TYR A 175 11.82 3.93 -16.94
CA TYR A 175 12.13 3.32 -15.66
C TYR A 175 11.21 2.13 -15.37
N SER A 176 9.90 2.27 -15.57
CA SER A 176 8.92 1.17 -15.43
C SER A 176 9.30 -0.04 -16.29
N ARG A 177 9.75 0.20 -17.53
CA ARG A 177 10.22 -0.85 -18.44
C ARG A 177 11.48 -1.55 -17.94
N LYS A 178 12.41 -0.82 -17.30
CA LYS A 178 13.61 -1.40 -16.67
C LYS A 178 13.25 -2.31 -15.50
N VAL A 179 12.24 -1.95 -14.71
CA VAL A 179 11.74 -2.80 -13.60
C VAL A 179 10.98 -4.03 -14.13
N GLY A 180 10.32 -3.93 -15.30
CA GLY A 180 9.71 -5.07 -15.98
C GLY A 180 8.45 -5.59 -15.27
N ASP A 181 8.38 -6.89 -15.02
CA ASP A 181 7.21 -7.55 -14.39
C ASP A 181 7.39 -7.80 -12.88
N HIS A 182 8.24 -7.01 -12.22
CA HIS A 182 8.50 -7.12 -10.80
C HIS A 182 7.62 -6.16 -9.97
N GLY A 183 7.19 -6.62 -8.79
CA GLY A 183 6.42 -5.84 -7.81
C GLY A 183 7.22 -4.76 -7.07
N ALA A 184 8.25 -4.20 -7.70
CA ALA A 184 9.14 -3.20 -7.10
C ALA A 184 8.46 -1.83 -7.07
N MET A 185 8.25 -1.29 -5.87
CA MET A 185 7.51 -0.06 -5.64
C MET A 185 8.45 1.12 -5.34
N GLY A 186 8.18 2.24 -6.01
CA GLY A 186 8.82 3.51 -5.73
C GLY A 186 8.47 4.11 -4.37
N SER A 187 7.24 3.89 -3.91
CA SER A 187 6.83 4.19 -2.53
C SER A 187 5.75 3.22 -2.09
N ARG A 188 5.85 2.66 -0.89
CA ARG A 188 4.82 1.85 -0.25
C ARG A 188 4.87 2.11 1.25
N ARG A 189 3.71 2.42 1.84
CA ARG A 189 3.54 2.59 3.28
C ARG A 189 2.65 1.48 3.78
N THR A 190 3.03 0.84 4.89
CA THR A 190 2.28 -0.26 5.49
C THR A 190 1.96 0.07 6.94
N VAL A 191 0.73 -0.17 7.34
CA VAL A 191 0.24 0.06 8.69
C VAL A 191 -0.59 -1.15 9.14
N CYS A 192 -0.53 -1.46 10.43
CA CYS A 192 -1.41 -2.43 11.07
C CYS A 192 -2.48 -1.65 11.84
N VAL A 193 -3.75 -1.83 11.46
CA VAL A 193 -4.90 -1.25 12.16
C VAL A 193 -5.42 -2.30 13.14
N LEU A 194 -5.19 -2.08 14.43
CA LEU A 194 -5.72 -2.94 15.49
C LEU A 194 -7.15 -2.51 15.79
N ARG A 195 -8.07 -3.47 15.83
CA ARG A 195 -9.49 -3.23 16.11
C ARG A 195 -9.88 -3.94 17.39
N MET A 196 -10.56 -3.22 18.28
CA MET A 196 -11.03 -3.76 19.55
C MET A 196 -12.48 -3.36 19.77
N ASN A 197 -13.29 -4.31 20.22
CA ASN A 197 -14.61 -4.04 20.78
C ASN A 197 -14.48 -4.00 22.30
N SER A 198 -14.90 -2.91 22.93
CA SER A 198 -14.86 -2.71 24.38
C SER A 198 -15.64 -3.79 25.14
N HIS A 199 -16.79 -4.23 24.61
CA HIS A 199 -17.70 -5.19 25.26
C HIS A 199 -17.11 -6.60 25.32
N ASP A 200 -16.29 -6.98 24.33
CA ASP A 200 -15.62 -8.28 24.32
C ASP A 200 -14.44 -8.34 25.31
N ASN A 201 -14.06 -7.20 25.90
CA ASN A 201 -12.85 -7.03 26.71
C ASN A 201 -13.11 -6.33 28.06
N VAL A 202 -14.34 -6.37 28.57
CA VAL A 202 -14.73 -5.64 29.79
C VAL A 202 -13.87 -6.00 31.00
N ASP A 203 -13.59 -7.29 31.21
CA ASP A 203 -12.76 -7.76 32.32
C ASP A 203 -11.34 -7.21 32.23
N ALA A 204 -10.77 -7.17 31.03
CA ALA A 204 -9.44 -6.64 30.78
C ALA A 204 -9.37 -5.12 30.98
N VAL A 205 -10.39 -4.39 30.51
CA VAL A 205 -10.48 -2.94 30.66
C VAL A 205 -10.64 -2.54 32.12
N ARG A 206 -11.36 -3.33 32.93
CA ARG A 206 -11.65 -3.03 34.34
C ARG A 206 -10.40 -2.83 35.20
N TYR A 207 -9.29 -3.50 34.87
CA TYR A 207 -8.03 -3.40 35.60
C TYR A 207 -7.06 -2.37 34.99
N ARG A 208 -7.49 -1.61 33.99
CA ARG A 208 -6.68 -0.63 33.25
C ARG A 208 -7.30 0.76 33.36
N GLU A 209 -6.50 1.78 33.01
CA GLU A 209 -6.90 3.19 33.11
C GLU A 209 -8.13 3.52 32.25
N SER A 210 -8.15 3.03 31.00
CA SER A 210 -9.22 3.28 30.05
C SER A 210 -9.24 2.25 28.92
N VAL A 211 -10.31 2.27 28.13
CA VAL A 211 -10.43 1.47 26.90
C VAL A 211 -9.32 1.87 25.89
N ALA A 212 -9.07 3.17 25.75
CA ALA A 212 -8.02 3.72 24.89
C ALA A 212 -6.61 3.29 25.35
N ALA A 213 -6.34 3.31 26.67
CA ALA A 213 -5.08 2.84 27.23
C ALA A 213 -4.88 1.34 26.99
N THR A 214 -5.94 0.55 27.08
CA THR A 214 -5.91 -0.90 26.81
C THR A 214 -5.51 -1.20 25.37
N LEU A 215 -6.13 -0.52 24.41
CA LEU A 215 -5.81 -0.69 22.99
C LEU A 215 -4.41 -0.15 22.65
N THR A 216 -4.03 0.99 23.24
CA THR A 216 -2.68 1.57 23.07
C THR A 216 -1.61 0.61 23.57
N ALA A 217 -1.81 -0.03 24.72
CA ALA A 217 -0.89 -1.06 25.22
C ALA A 217 -0.78 -2.25 24.27
N CYS A 218 -1.87 -2.66 23.62
CA CYS A 218 -1.85 -3.71 22.61
C CYS A 218 -1.07 -3.30 21.35
N ALA A 219 -1.20 -2.04 20.93
CA ALA A 219 -0.45 -1.47 19.80
C ALA A 219 1.05 -1.37 20.09
N GLN A 220 1.42 -0.91 21.29
CA GLN A 220 2.82 -0.85 21.74
C GLN A 220 3.47 -2.24 21.76
N ARG A 221 2.76 -3.26 22.27
CA ARG A 221 3.26 -4.64 22.28
C ARG A 221 3.48 -5.19 20.87
N LEU A 222 2.53 -4.98 19.96
CA LEU A 222 2.71 -5.36 18.55
C LEU A 222 3.93 -4.65 17.94
N ALA A 223 4.07 -3.35 18.17
CA ALA A 223 5.21 -2.58 17.66
C ALA A 223 6.55 -3.11 18.21
N ALA A 224 6.61 -3.44 19.50
CA ALA A 224 7.79 -4.01 20.13
C ALA A 224 8.13 -5.40 19.58
N GLU A 225 7.14 -6.29 19.41
CA GLU A 225 7.34 -7.63 18.88
C GLU A 225 7.79 -7.61 17.41
N LEU A 226 7.18 -6.75 16.58
CA LEU A 226 7.63 -6.55 15.21
C LEU A 226 9.07 -6.04 15.15
N THR A 227 9.40 -5.06 16.00
CA THR A 227 10.76 -4.51 16.07
C THR A 227 11.78 -5.58 16.49
N ALA A 228 11.43 -6.44 17.45
CA ALA A 228 12.26 -7.58 17.87
C ALA A 228 12.51 -8.58 16.70
N GLN A 229 11.58 -8.69 15.77
CA GLN A 229 11.68 -9.50 14.55
C GLN A 229 12.34 -8.75 13.38
N HIS A 230 13.15 -7.72 13.65
CA HIS A 230 13.86 -6.90 12.66
C HIS A 230 12.93 -6.14 11.69
N CYS A 231 11.70 -5.87 12.13
CA CYS A 231 10.73 -5.08 11.41
C CYS A 231 10.35 -3.84 12.26
N PRO A 232 11.18 -2.77 12.24
CA PRO A 232 10.90 -1.56 13.01
C PRO A 232 9.48 -1.05 12.78
N ALA A 233 8.75 -0.91 13.90
CA ALA A 233 7.37 -0.50 13.93
C ALA A 233 7.11 0.43 15.11
N ARG A 234 6.12 1.30 14.99
CA ARG A 234 5.80 2.30 16.03
C ARG A 234 4.33 2.64 16.04
N VAL A 235 3.85 3.08 17.20
CA VAL A 235 2.49 3.60 17.33
C VAL A 235 2.42 4.98 16.70
N VAL A 236 1.32 5.24 16.00
CA VAL A 236 1.08 6.44 15.19
C VAL A 236 0.37 7.51 16.05
N ASP A 237 0.69 8.78 15.85
CA ASP A 237 -0.02 9.93 16.45
C ASP A 237 -1.17 10.45 15.56
N ALA A 238 -2.03 11.33 16.07
CA ALA A 238 -3.22 11.76 15.34
C ALA A 238 -2.91 12.49 14.03
N ALA A 239 -1.83 13.27 14.00
CA ALA A 239 -1.39 13.99 12.80
C ALA A 239 -0.95 13.01 11.71
N GLU A 240 -0.17 12.00 12.08
CA GLU A 240 0.28 10.98 11.16
C GLU A 240 -0.88 10.04 10.73
N LEU A 241 -1.86 9.78 11.59
CA LEU A 241 -3.06 9.04 11.21
C LEU A 241 -3.85 9.78 10.13
N ALA A 242 -3.95 11.11 10.20
CA ALA A 242 -4.54 11.91 9.14
C ALA A 242 -3.78 11.77 7.80
N ASP A 243 -2.44 11.72 7.83
CA ASP A 243 -1.62 11.44 6.63
C ASP A 243 -1.87 10.03 6.09
N ILE A 244 -2.08 9.05 6.97
CA ILE A 244 -2.41 7.66 6.60
C ILE A 244 -3.80 7.59 5.96
N ASP A 245 -4.77 8.35 6.45
CA ASP A 245 -6.11 8.41 5.87
C ASP A 245 -6.09 9.03 4.48
N ALA A 246 -5.36 10.15 4.29
CA ALA A 246 -5.14 10.77 2.99
C ALA A 246 -4.48 9.80 2.00
N MET A 247 -3.48 9.05 2.47
CA MET A 247 -2.77 8.02 1.70
C MET A 247 -3.68 6.82 1.36
N SER A 248 -4.54 6.38 2.28
CA SER A 248 -5.51 5.29 2.07
C SER A 248 -6.53 5.64 0.99
N GLY A 249 -6.87 6.93 0.89
CA GLY A 249 -7.70 7.53 -0.15
C GLY A 249 -7.01 7.74 -1.50
N ALA A 250 -5.70 7.51 -1.62
CA ALA A 250 -4.96 7.82 -2.83
C ALA A 250 -5.56 7.12 -4.08
N GLY A 251 -5.72 7.90 -5.14
CA GLY A 251 -6.32 7.46 -6.40
C GLY A 251 -7.85 7.30 -6.37
N VAL A 252 -8.54 7.68 -5.29
CA VAL A 252 -10.02 7.76 -5.24
C VAL A 252 -10.41 9.24 -5.31
N GLY A 253 -11.04 9.65 -6.42
CA GLY A 253 -11.58 11.00 -6.55
C GLY A 253 -13.02 11.12 -6.05
N GLU A 254 -13.41 12.34 -5.66
CA GLU A 254 -14.78 12.70 -5.31
C GLU A 254 -15.41 13.63 -6.37
N PRO A 255 -16.71 13.49 -6.70
CA PRO A 255 -17.62 12.45 -6.24
C PRO A 255 -17.35 11.10 -6.93
N ALA A 256 -17.32 10.02 -6.15
CA ALA A 256 -17.13 8.67 -6.68
C ALA A 256 -18.47 8.05 -7.10
N ARG A 257 -18.52 7.41 -8.26
CA ARG A 257 -19.73 6.78 -8.84
C ARG A 257 -19.57 5.27 -8.87
N PRO A 258 -20.28 4.51 -8.01
CA PRO A 258 -20.21 3.05 -8.00
C PRO A 258 -20.73 2.46 -9.32
N GLY A 259 -19.86 1.74 -10.01
CA GLY A 259 -20.16 0.97 -11.21
C GLY A 259 -20.07 -0.54 -10.97
N TRP A 260 -20.42 -1.31 -12.00
CA TRP A 260 -20.34 -2.77 -11.95
C TRP A 260 -18.91 -3.29 -12.06
N THR A 261 -18.08 -2.61 -12.87
CA THR A 261 -16.70 -3.00 -13.20
C THR A 261 -15.66 -2.19 -12.43
N GLY A 262 -16.07 -1.10 -11.79
CA GLY A 262 -15.19 -0.23 -11.02
C GLY A 262 -15.98 0.87 -10.32
N LEU A 263 -15.30 1.60 -9.44
CA LEU A 263 -15.72 2.89 -8.93
C LEU A 263 -15.13 3.96 -9.87
N HIS A 264 -15.95 4.87 -10.41
CA HIS A 264 -15.51 5.86 -11.39
C HIS A 264 -15.53 7.26 -10.80
N HIS A 265 -14.54 8.07 -11.16
CA HIS A 265 -14.46 9.50 -10.83
C HIS A 265 -13.74 10.24 -11.96
N ASP A 266 -13.69 11.56 -11.91
CA ASP A 266 -13.18 12.36 -13.04
C ASP A 266 -11.69 12.12 -13.32
N GLY A 267 -10.93 11.75 -12.28
CA GLY A 267 -9.51 11.41 -12.35
C GLY A 267 -9.19 9.96 -12.75
N GLY A 268 -10.19 9.08 -12.93
CA GLY A 268 -9.93 7.69 -13.30
C GLY A 268 -10.95 6.68 -12.74
N SER A 269 -10.49 5.45 -12.55
CA SER A 269 -11.29 4.36 -12.01
C SER A 269 -10.51 3.55 -10.99
N VAL A 270 -11.25 3.08 -9.99
CA VAL A 270 -10.75 2.24 -8.92
C VAL A 270 -11.46 0.89 -8.98
N THR A 271 -10.69 -0.18 -9.20
CA THR A 271 -11.23 -1.53 -9.25
C THR A 271 -10.68 -2.35 -8.09
N ALA A 272 -11.60 -2.86 -7.27
CA ALA A 272 -11.30 -3.70 -6.12
C ALA A 272 -11.53 -5.19 -6.43
N TYR A 273 -10.63 -6.04 -5.94
CA TYR A 273 -10.57 -7.48 -6.11
C TYR A 273 -10.32 -8.15 -4.76
N TRP A 274 -10.76 -9.39 -4.60
CA TRP A 274 -10.33 -10.25 -3.50
C TRP A 274 -9.57 -11.45 -4.03
N VAL A 275 -8.61 -11.93 -3.24
CA VAL A 275 -7.80 -13.11 -3.60
C VAL A 275 -8.49 -14.36 -3.10
N SER A 276 -8.56 -15.38 -3.95
CA SER A 276 -9.04 -16.70 -3.56
C SER A 276 -8.28 -17.18 -2.30
N PRO A 277 -8.96 -17.63 -1.22
CA PRO A 277 -8.30 -17.98 0.03
C PRO A 277 -7.11 -18.94 -0.12
N GLN A 278 -7.27 -19.98 -0.94
CA GLN A 278 -6.22 -20.96 -1.23
C GLN A 278 -5.01 -20.40 -1.98
N ASP A 279 -5.14 -19.24 -2.61
CA ASP A 279 -4.07 -18.57 -3.35
C ASP A 279 -3.34 -17.54 -2.47
N ILE A 280 -3.81 -17.24 -1.25
CA ILE A 280 -3.13 -16.31 -0.32
C ILE A 280 -1.81 -16.93 0.12
N SER A 281 -0.70 -16.36 -0.32
CA SER A 281 0.68 -16.81 -0.11
C SER A 281 1.62 -15.61 -0.18
N SER A 282 2.84 -15.72 0.34
CA SER A 282 3.87 -14.66 0.28
C SER A 282 4.16 -14.25 -1.17
N GLU A 283 4.17 -15.22 -2.10
CA GLU A 283 4.30 -14.96 -3.53
C GLU A 283 3.15 -14.13 -4.08
N THR A 284 1.91 -14.45 -3.71
CA THR A 284 0.75 -13.67 -4.17
C THR A 284 0.75 -12.27 -3.56
N LEU A 285 1.18 -12.12 -2.30
CA LEU A 285 1.33 -10.83 -1.63
C LEU A 285 2.38 -9.93 -2.30
N ASP A 286 3.42 -10.50 -2.91
CA ASP A 286 4.35 -9.75 -3.77
C ASP A 286 3.75 -9.47 -5.15
N ARG A 287 3.16 -10.49 -5.78
CA ARG A 287 2.66 -10.43 -7.14
C ARG A 287 1.58 -9.37 -7.34
N VAL A 288 0.71 -9.12 -6.35
CA VAL A 288 -0.34 -8.09 -6.44
C VAL A 288 0.18 -6.69 -6.69
N TRP A 289 1.47 -6.43 -6.50
CA TRP A 289 2.11 -5.14 -6.78
C TRP A 289 2.71 -5.02 -8.18
N VAL A 290 2.74 -6.10 -8.97
CA VAL A 290 3.26 -6.09 -10.34
C VAL A 290 2.52 -5.14 -11.31
N PRO A 291 1.18 -5.02 -11.29
CA PRO A 291 0.45 -4.25 -12.29
C PRO A 291 0.86 -2.77 -12.26
N ASP A 292 1.09 -2.20 -13.44
CA ASP A 292 1.41 -0.78 -13.58
C ASP A 292 0.14 0.06 -13.41
N CYS A 293 -0.09 0.53 -12.19
CA CYS A 293 -1.24 1.33 -11.79
C CYS A 293 -0.77 2.63 -11.12
N ASP A 294 -1.63 3.66 -11.12
CA ASP A 294 -1.31 4.94 -10.49
C ASP A 294 -1.15 4.76 -8.98
N TYR A 295 -2.03 3.96 -8.36
CA TYR A 295 -1.91 3.48 -6.99
C TYR A 295 -2.36 2.03 -6.86
N THR A 296 -1.72 1.29 -5.97
CA THR A 296 -2.13 -0.03 -5.53
C THR A 296 -2.31 -0.01 -4.02
N ALA A 297 -3.43 -0.52 -3.53
CA ALA A 297 -3.68 -0.72 -2.11
C ALA A 297 -4.03 -2.17 -1.82
N THR A 298 -3.53 -2.72 -0.73
CA THR A 298 -3.86 -4.05 -0.23
C THR A 298 -4.36 -3.96 1.20
N ALA A 299 -5.40 -4.72 1.52
CA ALA A 299 -5.87 -4.89 2.89
C ALA A 299 -5.89 -6.39 3.22
N LEU A 300 -4.95 -6.82 4.06
CA LEU A 300 -4.91 -8.17 4.60
C LEU A 300 -5.69 -8.18 5.91
N GLN A 301 -6.86 -8.82 5.89
CA GLN A 301 -7.77 -8.91 7.03
C GLN A 301 -7.41 -10.14 7.86
N LEU A 302 -6.90 -9.93 9.07
CA LEU A 302 -6.72 -11.00 10.07
C LEU A 302 -7.88 -10.96 11.06
N ARG A 303 -8.54 -12.09 11.26
CA ARG A 303 -9.70 -12.22 12.16
C ARG A 303 -9.52 -13.42 13.08
N PRO A 304 -10.01 -13.36 14.33
CA PRO A 304 -10.04 -14.53 15.20
C PRO A 304 -10.95 -15.60 14.60
N GLY A 305 -10.43 -16.82 14.47
CA GLY A 305 -11.18 -18.00 14.05
C GLY A 305 -11.58 -18.90 15.24
N PRO A 306 -12.30 -20.00 14.97
CA PRO A 306 -12.63 -21.02 15.97
C PRO A 306 -11.37 -21.68 16.54
N ASP A 307 -11.46 -22.25 17.74
CA ASP A 307 -10.38 -23.01 18.40
C ASP A 307 -9.05 -22.26 18.51
N ARG A 308 -9.12 -20.95 18.79
CA ARG A 308 -7.96 -20.06 18.85
C ARG A 308 -7.15 -19.97 17.54
N SER A 309 -7.72 -20.37 16.40
CA SER A 309 -7.09 -20.15 15.10
C SER A 309 -7.19 -18.67 14.67
N THR A 310 -6.43 -18.34 13.63
CA THR A 310 -6.50 -17.05 12.93
C THR A 310 -6.91 -17.29 11.49
N GLU A 311 -7.85 -16.48 11.01
CA GLU A 311 -8.30 -16.49 9.63
C GLU A 311 -7.73 -15.27 8.89
N VAL A 312 -7.28 -15.49 7.65
CA VAL A 312 -6.69 -14.45 6.80
C VAL A 312 -7.44 -14.32 5.47
N GLY A 313 -7.78 -13.09 5.11
CA GLY A 313 -8.39 -12.71 3.83
C GLY A 313 -7.63 -11.56 3.18
N LEU A 314 -7.59 -11.48 1.85
CA LEU A 314 -6.84 -10.45 1.13
C LEU A 314 -7.72 -9.71 0.11
N LEU A 315 -7.72 -8.39 0.26
CA LEU A 315 -8.33 -7.43 -0.65
C LEU A 315 -7.22 -6.65 -1.39
N VAL A 316 -7.43 -6.38 -2.66
CA VAL A 316 -6.53 -5.57 -3.50
C VAL A 316 -7.34 -4.54 -4.27
N ARG A 317 -6.82 -3.32 -4.36
CA ARG A 317 -7.42 -2.18 -5.06
C ARG A 317 -6.39 -1.59 -6.00
N TYR A 318 -6.78 -1.42 -7.27
CA TYR A 318 -5.99 -0.72 -8.26
C TYR A 318 -6.70 0.57 -8.65
N ALA A 319 -5.96 1.69 -8.61
CA ALA A 319 -6.39 2.95 -9.17
C ALA A 319 -5.66 3.18 -10.50
N THR A 320 -6.43 3.43 -11.55
CA THR A 320 -5.94 3.58 -12.92
C THR A 320 -6.67 4.72 -13.62
N GLY A 321 -6.04 5.38 -14.59
CA GLY A 321 -6.70 6.42 -15.40
C GLY A 321 -7.95 5.97 -16.17
N GLY A 322 -8.20 4.66 -16.30
CA GLY A 322 -9.42 4.10 -16.90
C GLY A 322 -9.78 2.73 -16.32
N PRO A 323 -10.99 2.22 -16.58
CA PRO A 323 -11.44 0.95 -16.00
C PRO A 323 -10.67 -0.25 -16.54
N LEU A 324 -10.31 -1.17 -15.63
CA LEU A 324 -9.73 -2.46 -15.98
C LEU A 324 -10.81 -3.38 -16.56
N ARG A 325 -10.57 -3.91 -17.77
CA ARG A 325 -11.51 -4.84 -18.44
C ARG A 325 -11.48 -6.23 -17.82
N GLU A 326 -10.30 -6.65 -17.38
CA GLU A 326 -10.07 -7.94 -16.74
C GLU A 326 -9.16 -7.77 -15.52
N ALA A 327 -9.01 -8.84 -14.75
CA ALA A 327 -8.11 -8.81 -13.62
C ALA A 327 -6.66 -8.84 -14.10
N PRO A 328 -5.79 -7.93 -13.62
CA PRO A 328 -4.42 -7.81 -14.15
C PRO A 328 -3.54 -9.01 -13.78
N ILE A 329 -3.95 -9.77 -12.76
CA ILE A 329 -3.28 -10.99 -12.32
C ILE A 329 -4.31 -12.10 -12.17
N LEU A 330 -3.93 -13.31 -12.58
CA LEU A 330 -4.72 -14.51 -12.41
C LEU A 330 -5.06 -14.75 -10.93
N GLY A 331 -6.28 -15.18 -10.62
CA GLY A 331 -6.71 -15.48 -9.24
C GLY A 331 -7.30 -14.31 -8.46
N LEU A 332 -7.26 -13.10 -9.03
CA LEU A 332 -8.01 -11.96 -8.51
C LEU A 332 -9.48 -12.05 -8.94
N ASN A 333 -10.38 -11.94 -7.97
CA ASN A 333 -11.81 -12.02 -8.19
C ASN A 333 -12.43 -10.62 -8.02
N PRO A 334 -12.97 -9.98 -9.07
CA PRO A 334 -13.54 -8.64 -8.94
C PRO A 334 -14.71 -8.56 -7.95
N LEU A 335 -14.75 -7.46 -7.19
CA LEU A 335 -15.88 -7.06 -6.33
C LEU A 335 -16.96 -6.31 -7.11
N SER A 336 -17.45 -6.94 -8.17
CA SER A 336 -18.39 -6.32 -9.09
C SER A 336 -19.61 -5.74 -8.38
N GLY A 337 -19.91 -4.46 -8.64
CA GLY A 337 -21.00 -3.71 -8.01
C GLY A 337 -20.79 -3.38 -6.53
N ARG A 338 -19.58 -3.61 -5.97
CA ARG A 338 -19.25 -3.43 -4.56
C ARG A 338 -17.86 -2.81 -4.33
N HIS A 339 -17.35 -2.09 -5.32
CA HIS A 339 -16.02 -1.48 -5.27
C HIS A 339 -15.92 -0.38 -4.21
N ASP A 340 -17.03 0.31 -3.92
CA ASP A 340 -17.19 1.24 -2.80
C ASP A 340 -16.88 0.59 -1.45
N LEU A 341 -17.39 -0.61 -1.21
CA LEU A 341 -17.09 -1.36 0.02
C LEU A 341 -15.65 -1.85 0.06
N GLY A 342 -15.06 -2.14 -1.11
CA GLY A 342 -13.64 -2.43 -1.23
C GLY A 342 -12.79 -1.24 -0.76
N VAL A 343 -13.12 -0.02 -1.21
CA VAL A 343 -12.45 1.21 -0.75
C VAL A 343 -12.60 1.37 0.76
N ARG A 344 -13.82 1.28 1.31
CA ARG A 344 -14.04 1.40 2.77
C ARG A 344 -13.29 0.36 3.59
N ALA A 345 -13.16 -0.88 3.09
CA ALA A 345 -12.42 -1.93 3.78
C ALA A 345 -10.90 -1.75 3.76
N SER A 346 -10.39 -0.77 2.99
CA SER A 346 -8.98 -0.37 2.93
C SER A 346 -8.69 0.96 3.63
N VAL A 347 -9.60 1.45 4.47
CA VAL A 347 -9.44 2.67 5.28
C VAL A 347 -9.31 2.29 6.75
N ALA A 348 -8.49 3.02 7.50
CA ALA A 348 -8.31 2.86 8.94
C ALA A 348 -9.49 3.48 9.71
N ASP A 349 -10.71 3.03 9.48
CA ASP A 349 -11.90 3.54 10.16
C ASP A 349 -12.23 2.72 11.42
N ALA A 350 -12.87 3.30 12.45
CA ALA A 350 -13.16 2.58 13.70
C ALA A 350 -14.17 1.43 13.53
N PRO A 351 -15.30 1.63 12.84
CA PRO A 351 -16.24 0.56 12.56
C PRO A 351 -15.59 -0.61 11.82
N THR A 352 -15.89 -1.84 12.25
CA THR A 352 -15.42 -3.03 11.53
C THR A 352 -15.93 -2.99 10.09
N PRO A 353 -15.05 -3.17 9.07
CA PRO A 353 -15.46 -3.08 7.68
C PRO A 353 -16.61 -4.01 7.35
N ARG A 354 -17.68 -3.45 6.78
CA ARG A 354 -18.85 -4.22 6.32
C ARG A 354 -18.48 -5.31 5.32
N LEU A 355 -17.44 -5.08 4.52
CA LEU A 355 -16.92 -6.07 3.59
C LEU A 355 -15.87 -6.94 4.27
N ARG A 356 -16.28 -8.17 4.56
CA ARG A 356 -15.38 -9.27 4.89
C ARG A 356 -15.15 -10.10 3.63
N VAL A 357 -13.92 -10.08 3.11
CA VAL A 357 -13.58 -10.94 1.95
C VAL A 357 -13.53 -12.40 2.39
N PRO A 358 -13.51 -13.39 1.49
CA PRO A 358 -13.30 -14.78 1.88
C PRO A 358 -11.96 -14.99 2.59
N HIS A 359 -11.96 -15.74 3.70
CA HIS A 359 -10.76 -16.04 4.48
C HIS A 359 -10.39 -17.53 4.37
N ARG A 360 -9.13 -17.85 4.66
CA ARG A 360 -8.68 -19.20 5.02
C ARG A 360 -8.06 -19.18 6.41
N ARG A 361 -8.00 -20.34 7.07
CA ARG A 361 -7.18 -20.50 8.27
C ARG A 361 -5.70 -20.29 7.92
N LEU A 362 -5.00 -19.52 8.75
CA LEU A 362 -3.54 -19.44 8.75
C LEU A 362 -3.03 -20.71 9.43
N GLY A 363 -2.12 -21.43 8.78
CA GLY A 363 -1.55 -22.66 9.33
C GLY A 363 -0.70 -22.37 10.55
N ASP A 364 -0.70 -23.28 11.51
CA ASP A 364 0.17 -23.16 12.69
C ASP A 364 1.64 -23.21 12.23
N GLY A 365 2.43 -22.18 12.56
CA GLY A 365 3.83 -22.07 12.11
C GLY A 365 4.02 -21.73 10.62
N GLU A 366 2.96 -21.33 9.91
CA GLU A 366 3.07 -20.90 8.50
C GLU A 366 3.88 -19.59 8.36
N ASP A 367 4.97 -19.61 7.59
CA ASP A 367 5.79 -18.42 7.29
C ASP A 367 5.19 -17.57 6.15
N LEU A 368 4.02 -16.99 6.43
CA LEU A 368 3.39 -16.02 5.54
C LEU A 368 4.01 -14.64 5.75
N ARG A 369 4.55 -14.04 4.67
CA ARG A 369 5.25 -12.75 4.69
C ARG A 369 4.63 -11.77 3.71
N ALA A 370 4.35 -10.55 4.18
CA ALA A 370 3.89 -9.46 3.33
C ALA A 370 5.04 -8.49 3.03
N PRO A 371 5.19 -8.00 1.80
CA PRO A 371 6.29 -7.09 1.46
C PRO A 371 5.98 -5.67 1.94
N ILE A 372 6.93 -5.03 2.63
CA ILE A 372 6.77 -3.71 3.24
C ILE A 372 7.76 -2.70 2.69
N GLY A 373 7.49 -1.41 2.90
CA GLY A 373 8.38 -0.32 2.52
C GLY A 373 8.57 -0.14 1.01
N SER A 374 9.27 0.94 0.64
CA SER A 374 9.71 1.15 -0.73
C SER A 374 10.88 0.22 -1.06
N THR A 375 10.88 -0.34 -2.27
CA THR A 375 12.05 -1.04 -2.81
C THR A 375 13.09 -0.04 -3.32
N GLY A 376 12.71 1.23 -3.49
CA GLY A 376 13.58 2.32 -3.90
C GLY A 376 13.88 2.36 -5.39
N VAL A 377 15.08 2.81 -5.73
CA VAL A 377 15.52 2.93 -7.12
C VAL A 377 16.61 1.92 -7.47
N ILE A 378 16.70 1.54 -8.75
CA ILE A 378 17.80 0.74 -9.28
C ILE A 378 19.11 1.54 -9.14
N ILE A 379 20.04 1.02 -8.35
CA ILE A 379 21.39 1.59 -8.18
C ILE A 379 22.36 0.97 -9.20
N GLY A 380 22.14 -0.28 -9.57
CA GLY A 380 22.93 -1.01 -10.56
C GLY A 380 22.54 -2.48 -10.56
N SER A 381 23.49 -3.36 -10.88
CA SER A 381 23.29 -4.81 -10.78
C SER A 381 24.32 -5.48 -9.87
N THR A 382 23.93 -6.57 -9.24
CA THR A 382 24.85 -7.46 -8.53
C THR A 382 25.89 -8.02 -9.50
N MET A 383 26.96 -8.60 -8.97
CA MET A 383 27.95 -9.31 -9.79
C MET A 383 27.35 -10.51 -10.56
N SER A 384 26.22 -11.05 -10.07
CA SER A 384 25.45 -12.11 -10.76
C SER A 384 24.52 -11.59 -11.86
N GLY A 385 24.44 -10.27 -12.06
CA GLY A 385 23.62 -9.64 -13.12
C GLY A 385 22.19 -9.29 -12.72
N HIS A 386 21.78 -9.52 -11.46
CA HIS A 386 20.45 -9.14 -10.98
C HIS A 386 20.39 -7.67 -10.61
N LEU A 387 19.28 -6.99 -10.89
CA LEU A 387 19.14 -5.55 -10.58
C LEU A 387 19.01 -5.35 -9.07
N LEU A 388 19.85 -4.47 -8.53
CA LEU A 388 19.86 -4.08 -7.12
C LEU A 388 19.15 -2.74 -6.95
N LEU A 389 18.10 -2.72 -6.13
CA LEU A 389 17.36 -1.54 -5.73
C LEU A 389 17.63 -1.21 -4.27
N VAL A 390 17.68 0.08 -3.98
CA VAL A 390 17.82 0.59 -2.61
C VAL A 390 16.95 1.83 -2.45
N SER A 391 16.17 1.87 -1.36
CA SER A 391 15.50 3.11 -0.94
C SER A 391 16.50 4.04 -0.29
N LEU A 392 16.81 5.15 -0.95
CA LEU A 392 17.71 6.17 -0.39
C LEU A 392 17.03 7.05 0.67
N ALA A 393 15.69 7.05 0.75
CA ALA A 393 14.98 7.69 1.84
C ALA A 393 14.99 6.79 3.09
N ASN A 394 14.87 7.43 4.25
CA ASN A 394 14.60 6.73 5.49
C ASN A 394 13.23 6.04 5.44
N ALA A 395 13.14 4.91 6.12
CA ALA A 395 11.90 4.14 6.23
C ALA A 395 10.83 4.92 7.01
N VAL A 396 11.25 5.58 8.09
CA VAL A 396 10.39 6.46 8.90
C VAL A 396 10.09 7.72 8.09
N PRO A 397 8.80 8.04 7.84
CA PRO A 397 8.40 9.31 7.23
C PRO A 397 8.99 10.50 7.99
N ALA A 398 9.06 11.66 7.34
CA ALA A 398 9.59 12.87 7.95
C ALA A 398 11.07 12.85 8.38
N SER A 399 11.80 11.75 8.17
CA SER A 399 13.24 11.67 8.45
C SER A 399 14.07 12.01 7.22
N THR A 400 15.17 12.76 7.42
CA THR A 400 16.10 13.11 6.33
C THR A 400 17.19 12.05 6.21
N ALA A 401 17.40 11.53 5.00
CA ALA A 401 18.52 10.66 4.68
C ALA A 401 19.63 11.44 3.97
N SER A 402 20.87 11.20 4.38
CA SER A 402 22.07 11.78 3.79
C SER A 402 22.74 10.77 2.86
N VAL A 403 23.05 11.20 1.65
CA VAL A 403 23.69 10.37 0.62
C VAL A 403 24.91 11.10 0.07
N THR A 404 26.01 10.38 -0.05
CA THR A 404 27.24 10.89 -0.68
C THR A 404 27.59 10.05 -1.88
N VAL A 405 28.03 10.70 -2.96
CA VAL A 405 28.44 10.07 -4.20
C VAL A 405 29.86 10.52 -4.50
N ALA A 406 30.80 9.59 -4.45
CA ALA A 406 32.19 9.73 -4.82
C ALA A 406 32.38 9.12 -6.23
N GLY A 407 32.00 9.87 -7.26
CA GLY A 407 31.99 9.35 -8.63
C GLY A 407 31.73 10.41 -9.69
N GLU A 408 31.37 9.98 -10.89
CA GLU A 408 31.02 10.87 -11.99
C GLU A 408 29.62 11.51 -11.82
N VAL A 409 29.40 12.67 -12.46
CA VAL A 409 28.08 13.33 -12.51
C VAL A 409 27.01 12.46 -13.18
N ALA A 410 27.42 11.53 -14.04
CA ALA A 410 26.52 10.56 -14.67
C ALA A 410 25.77 9.72 -13.62
N GLN A 411 26.42 9.35 -12.51
CA GLN A 411 25.78 8.61 -11.42
C GLN A 411 24.73 9.47 -10.69
N LEU A 412 25.00 10.77 -10.50
CA LEU A 412 24.02 11.70 -9.95
C LEU A 412 22.80 11.87 -10.86
N LEU A 413 23.01 11.95 -12.19
CA LEU A 413 21.92 12.01 -13.17
C LEU A 413 21.05 10.76 -13.09
N GLN A 414 21.65 9.57 -13.06
CA GLN A 414 20.92 8.31 -12.94
C GLN A 414 20.05 8.28 -11.67
N LEU A 415 20.63 8.66 -10.52
CA LEU A 415 19.90 8.71 -9.25
C LEU A 415 18.77 9.72 -9.32
N ALA A 416 19.03 10.94 -9.77
CA ALA A 416 18.04 12.01 -9.86
C ALA A 416 16.87 11.62 -10.78
N MET A 417 17.15 11.15 -12.00
CA MET A 417 16.10 10.73 -12.94
C MET A 417 15.30 9.55 -12.39
N SER A 418 15.95 8.57 -11.75
CA SER A 418 15.27 7.40 -11.18
C SER A 418 14.36 7.79 -10.00
N HIS A 419 14.79 8.72 -9.15
CA HIS A 419 13.96 9.24 -8.05
C HIS A 419 12.79 10.10 -8.57
N ALA A 420 13.01 10.91 -9.60
CA ALA A 420 11.93 11.61 -10.28
C ALA A 420 10.93 10.61 -10.89
N ALA A 421 11.39 9.52 -11.50
CA ALA A 421 10.55 8.48 -12.07
C ALA A 421 9.66 7.76 -11.05
N ILE A 422 10.09 7.64 -9.79
CA ILE A 422 9.27 7.08 -8.70
C ILE A 422 8.45 8.14 -7.95
N GLY A 423 8.53 9.41 -8.38
CA GLY A 423 7.64 10.48 -7.95
C GLY A 423 8.19 11.39 -6.86
N TYR A 424 9.50 11.39 -6.62
CA TYR A 424 10.12 12.46 -5.84
C TYR A 424 10.15 13.77 -6.64
N GLN A 425 10.07 14.89 -5.92
CA GLN A 425 10.41 16.20 -6.45
C GLN A 425 11.93 16.37 -6.31
N VAL A 426 12.66 16.36 -7.42
CA VAL A 426 14.12 16.45 -7.41
C VAL A 426 14.55 17.89 -7.69
N LEU A 427 15.26 18.49 -6.74
CA LEU A 427 15.80 19.84 -6.83
C LEU A 427 17.32 19.77 -6.93
N VAL A 428 17.86 20.17 -8.07
CA VAL A 428 19.28 20.15 -8.34
C VAL A 428 19.85 21.55 -8.13
N ARG A 429 20.73 21.68 -7.14
CA ARG A 429 21.58 22.85 -6.98
C ARG A 429 22.92 22.56 -7.64
N SER A 430 23.10 23.11 -8.84
CA SER A 430 24.27 22.84 -9.67
C SER A 430 25.07 24.10 -9.99
N SER A 431 26.40 23.99 -9.99
CA SER A 431 27.29 25.01 -10.56
C SER A 431 27.54 24.81 -12.07
N ARG A 432 26.98 23.74 -12.66
CA ARG A 432 27.05 23.35 -14.08
C ARG A 432 25.66 22.98 -14.62
N PRO A 433 24.70 23.93 -14.63
CA PRO A 433 23.31 23.66 -14.97
C PRO A 433 23.11 23.09 -16.38
N GLU A 434 24.05 23.35 -17.29
CA GLU A 434 24.03 22.80 -18.65
C GLU A 434 24.00 21.27 -18.71
N VAL A 435 24.66 20.59 -17.77
CA VAL A 435 24.76 19.12 -17.71
C VAL A 435 23.40 18.47 -17.41
N TRP A 436 22.51 19.22 -16.78
CA TRP A 436 21.23 18.75 -16.26
C TRP A 436 20.04 19.04 -17.18
N ARG A 437 20.20 19.90 -18.20
CA ARG A 437 19.09 20.43 -19.00
C ARG A 437 18.19 19.35 -19.60
N ASP A 438 18.77 18.35 -20.26
CA ASP A 438 17.99 17.31 -20.93
C ASP A 438 17.37 16.29 -19.96
N ALA A 439 17.79 16.32 -18.69
CA ALA A 439 17.22 15.48 -17.63
C ALA A 439 16.08 16.19 -16.87
N THR A 440 15.76 17.46 -17.19
CA THR A 440 14.71 18.21 -16.49
C THR A 440 13.29 17.76 -16.89
N GLY A 441 12.34 17.98 -15.98
CA GLY A 441 10.93 17.68 -16.17
C GLY A 441 10.10 18.25 -15.01
N ALA A 442 8.78 18.01 -14.99
CA ALA A 442 7.93 18.55 -13.91
C ALA A 442 8.34 18.07 -12.49
N GLY A 443 8.98 16.91 -12.40
CA GLY A 443 9.52 16.33 -11.18
C GLY A 443 11.03 16.53 -10.97
N LEU A 444 11.77 17.15 -11.90
CA LEU A 444 13.21 17.40 -11.77
C LEU A 444 13.55 18.81 -12.27
N HIS A 445 13.97 19.67 -11.34
CA HIS A 445 14.25 21.08 -11.60
C HIS A 445 15.64 21.47 -11.18
N ILE A 446 16.27 22.35 -11.97
CA ILE A 446 17.51 23.02 -11.58
C ILE A 446 17.12 24.32 -10.90
N VAL A 447 17.61 24.55 -9.69
CA VAL A 447 17.25 25.72 -8.89
C VAL A 447 18.49 26.58 -8.56
N PRO A 448 18.39 27.92 -8.66
CA PRO A 448 19.50 28.80 -8.28
C PRO A 448 19.68 28.85 -6.74
N GLY A 449 18.59 28.64 -6.00
CA GLY A 449 18.56 28.58 -4.55
C GLY A 449 17.36 27.75 -4.08
N LEU A 450 17.43 27.24 -2.86
CA LEU A 450 16.34 26.48 -2.25
C LEU A 450 15.41 27.44 -1.49
N PRO A 451 14.09 27.22 -1.54
CA PRO A 451 13.17 27.98 -0.70
C PRO A 451 13.42 27.68 0.78
N PRO A 452 13.03 28.58 1.71
CA PRO A 452 13.23 28.37 3.14
C PRO A 452 12.44 27.17 3.69
N LYS A 453 11.32 26.81 3.05
CA LYS A 453 10.52 25.63 3.36
C LYS A 453 10.16 24.90 2.08
N LEU A 454 10.35 23.58 2.08
CA LEU A 454 9.98 22.72 0.97
C LEU A 454 8.52 22.27 1.06
N PRO A 455 7.88 21.92 -0.07
CA PRO A 455 6.52 21.36 -0.09
C PRO A 455 6.42 20.13 0.83
N ASN A 456 5.25 19.91 1.44
CA ASN A 456 4.99 18.77 2.33
C ASN A 456 6.08 18.56 3.40
N ASN A 457 6.63 19.65 3.96
CA ASN A 457 7.74 19.62 4.92
C ASN A 457 9.00 18.86 4.44
N GLY A 458 9.20 18.79 3.12
CA GLY A 458 10.33 18.08 2.50
C GLY A 458 10.08 16.61 2.20
N ASP A 459 8.92 16.08 2.58
CA ASP A 459 8.59 14.68 2.36
C ASP A 459 8.37 14.44 0.85
N GLY A 460 9.03 13.41 0.31
CA GLY A 460 9.05 13.16 -1.13
C GLY A 460 9.91 14.16 -1.93
N VAL A 461 10.75 14.98 -1.28
CA VAL A 461 11.72 15.86 -1.96
C VAL A 461 13.14 15.30 -1.86
N MET A 462 13.85 15.31 -2.98
CA MET A 462 15.27 14.98 -3.08
C MET A 462 16.05 16.23 -3.48
N VAL A 463 17.08 16.59 -2.72
CA VAL A 463 17.96 17.70 -3.05
C VAL A 463 19.32 17.17 -3.48
N VAL A 464 19.80 17.59 -4.65
CA VAL A 464 21.09 17.15 -5.20
C VAL A 464 22.05 18.33 -5.26
N TYR A 465 23.24 18.16 -4.69
CA TYR A 465 24.36 19.09 -4.77
C TYR A 465 25.47 18.47 -5.60
N ASP A 466 25.74 19.02 -6.80
CA ASP A 466 26.70 18.45 -7.75
C ASP A 466 28.11 19.07 -7.71
N ASP A 467 28.31 20.05 -6.82
CA ASP A 467 29.58 20.76 -6.67
C ASP A 467 30.40 20.14 -5.53
N PRO A 468 31.54 19.48 -5.81
CA PRO A 468 32.37 18.83 -4.81
C PRO A 468 33.09 19.83 -3.88
N ARG A 469 33.14 21.12 -4.23
CA ARG A 469 33.69 22.17 -3.36
C ARG A 469 32.67 22.65 -2.33
N SER A 470 31.37 22.54 -2.65
CA SER A 470 30.28 22.86 -1.73
C SER A 470 30.11 21.80 -0.61
N SER A 471 30.72 20.63 -0.78
CA SER A 471 30.68 19.51 0.16
C SER A 471 31.91 19.38 1.07
N ALA A 472 32.95 20.21 0.90
CA ALA A 472 34.14 20.23 1.76
C ALA A 472 34.03 21.27 2.90
N GLY A 473 34.32 20.87 4.14
CA GLY A 473 34.46 21.78 5.30
C GLY A 473 33.17 22.41 5.83
N SER A 474 33.24 23.60 6.44
CA SER A 474 32.10 24.34 7.04
C SER A 474 30.93 24.64 6.08
N SER A 475 31.09 24.35 4.79
CA SER A 475 30.05 24.37 3.76
C SER A 475 29.09 23.17 3.87
N ALA A 476 29.56 21.99 4.30
CA ALA A 476 28.69 20.82 4.54
C ALA A 476 27.69 21.09 5.68
N ALA A 477 28.13 21.80 6.73
CA ALA A 477 27.26 22.27 7.82
C ALA A 477 26.27 23.37 7.35
N ARG A 478 26.68 24.29 6.48
CA ARG A 478 25.79 25.30 5.87
C ARG A 478 24.81 24.73 4.86
N ALA A 479 25.16 23.64 4.18
CA ALA A 479 24.25 22.93 3.30
C ALA A 479 23.36 21.92 4.05
N ALA A 480 23.75 21.52 5.27
CA ALA A 480 22.84 20.90 6.24
C ALA A 480 21.84 21.90 6.83
N ALA A 481 22.14 23.21 6.76
CA ALA A 481 21.19 24.29 7.06
C ALA A 481 20.22 24.61 5.91
N GLY A 482 20.15 23.75 4.87
CA GLY A 482 19.10 23.81 3.87
C GLY A 482 17.73 23.39 4.47
N PRO A 483 16.62 23.67 3.78
CA PRO A 483 15.31 23.19 4.21
C PRO A 483 15.33 21.65 4.32
N ARG A 484 14.57 21.11 5.27
CA ARG A 484 14.43 19.66 5.43
C ARG A 484 13.94 19.03 4.13
N ALA A 485 14.63 17.97 3.69
CA ALA A 485 14.26 17.15 2.53
C ALA A 485 14.33 15.67 2.93
N ALA A 486 13.53 14.81 2.30
CA ALA A 486 13.57 13.37 2.54
C ALA A 486 14.94 12.77 2.18
N ILE A 487 15.56 13.25 1.08
CA ILE A 487 16.88 12.77 0.62
C ILE A 487 17.76 13.97 0.29
N THR A 488 18.98 13.99 0.81
CA THR A 488 20.02 14.96 0.43
C THR A 488 21.22 14.24 -0.16
N VAL A 489 21.50 14.46 -1.45
CA VAL A 489 22.61 13.84 -2.17
C VAL A 489 23.72 14.85 -2.42
N ARG A 490 24.97 14.47 -2.13
CA ARG A 490 26.15 15.32 -2.33
C ARG A 490 27.21 14.61 -3.16
N LEU A 491 27.72 15.30 -4.19
CA LEU A 491 28.97 14.91 -4.83
C LEU A 491 30.13 15.18 -3.88
N VAL A 492 31.00 14.21 -3.69
CA VAL A 492 32.24 14.34 -2.91
C VAL A 492 33.44 13.89 -3.74
N PRO A 493 34.66 14.36 -3.43
CA PRO A 493 35.87 13.83 -4.06
C PRO A 493 36.01 12.32 -3.85
N ALA A 494 36.68 11.63 -4.78
CA ALA A 494 36.98 10.21 -4.65
C ALA A 494 37.75 9.92 -3.34
N ARG A 495 37.53 8.73 -2.74
CA ARG A 495 38.16 8.28 -1.49
C ARG A 495 37.90 9.19 -0.28
N THR A 496 36.83 9.97 -0.31
CA THR A 496 36.39 10.77 0.84
C THR A 496 35.77 9.86 1.89
N ALA A 497 36.26 9.91 3.13
CA ALA A 497 35.58 9.27 4.24
C ALA A 497 34.19 9.88 4.44
N SER A 498 33.15 9.05 4.46
CA SER A 498 31.77 9.49 4.58
C SER A 498 31.11 8.94 5.83
N VAL A 499 30.39 9.80 6.53
CA VAL A 499 29.49 9.46 7.65
C VAL A 499 28.02 9.52 7.23
N ALA A 500 27.76 9.61 5.92
CA ALA A 500 26.41 9.63 5.39
C ALA A 500 25.74 8.27 5.54
N ASP A 501 24.40 8.27 5.61
CA ASP A 501 23.60 7.05 5.75
C ASP A 501 23.82 6.09 4.57
N VAL A 502 24.02 6.66 3.38
CA VAL A 502 24.42 5.94 2.17
C VAL A 502 25.63 6.61 1.51
N HIS A 503 26.65 5.81 1.19
CA HIS A 503 27.82 6.23 0.45
C HIS A 503 28.00 5.38 -0.81
N LEU A 504 28.04 6.03 -1.97
CA LEU A 504 28.32 5.41 -3.25
C LEU A 504 29.71 5.84 -3.71
N GLU A 505 30.61 4.88 -3.94
CA GLU A 505 31.98 5.14 -4.41
C GLU A 505 32.21 4.41 -5.73
N GLN A 506 32.59 5.14 -6.78
CA GLN A 506 32.90 4.56 -8.07
C GLN A 506 34.36 4.09 -8.09
N ASP A 507 34.57 2.77 -8.10
CA ASP A 507 35.90 2.16 -8.09
C ASP A 507 36.49 2.00 -9.50
N SER A 508 35.64 1.88 -10.52
CA SER A 508 36.05 1.79 -11.93
C SER A 508 35.00 2.40 -12.87
N GLU A 509 35.27 2.42 -14.17
CA GLU A 509 34.33 2.94 -15.17
C GLU A 509 32.92 2.31 -15.05
N ASN A 510 32.82 1.01 -14.74
CA ASN A 510 31.54 0.29 -14.69
C ASN A 510 31.27 -0.39 -13.35
N THR A 511 32.04 -0.09 -12.30
CA THR A 511 31.82 -0.67 -10.96
C THR A 511 31.76 0.41 -9.90
N CYS A 512 30.84 0.20 -8.96
CA CYS A 512 30.63 1.07 -7.81
C CYS A 512 30.45 0.21 -6.55
N VAL A 513 30.81 0.75 -5.41
CA VAL A 513 30.55 0.18 -4.09
C VAL A 513 29.50 1.05 -3.40
N ILE A 514 28.43 0.41 -2.96
CA ILE A 514 27.47 1.03 -2.04
C ILE A 514 27.82 0.60 -0.62
N ARG A 515 27.87 1.56 0.30
CA ARG A 515 28.04 1.36 1.73
C ARG A 515 26.87 2.01 2.46
N THR A 516 26.28 1.28 3.40
CA THR A 516 25.31 1.77 4.38
C THR A 516 25.77 1.32 5.76
N ALA A 517 25.06 1.73 6.82
CA ALA A 517 25.34 1.23 8.17
C ALA A 517 25.18 -0.30 8.28
N GLU A 518 24.38 -0.92 7.43
CA GLU A 518 23.99 -2.33 7.56
C GLU A 518 24.70 -3.25 6.58
N PHE A 519 25.12 -2.74 5.42
CA PHE A 519 25.78 -3.56 4.41
C PHE A 519 26.75 -2.77 3.54
N THR A 520 27.69 -3.49 2.94
CA THR A 520 28.55 -2.99 1.88
C THR A 520 28.50 -3.97 0.72
N HIS A 521 28.22 -3.48 -0.48
CA HIS A 521 28.11 -4.32 -1.67
C HIS A 521 28.77 -3.68 -2.87
N ARG A 522 29.51 -4.48 -3.64
CA ARG A 522 30.07 -4.07 -4.93
C ARG A 522 29.06 -4.39 -6.02
N LEU A 523 28.79 -3.43 -6.89
CA LEU A 523 27.78 -3.52 -7.94
C LEU A 523 28.36 -3.06 -9.30
N ASN A 524 27.78 -3.59 -10.37
CA ASN A 524 27.98 -3.12 -11.72
C ASN A 524 27.10 -1.90 -11.95
N SER A 525 27.68 -0.81 -12.42
CA SER A 525 26.99 0.44 -12.72
C SER A 525 27.20 0.77 -14.19
N ASP A 526 26.17 0.53 -15.00
CA ASP A 526 26.16 0.95 -16.41
C ASP A 526 25.61 2.39 -16.50
N LEU A 527 26.52 3.33 -16.73
CA LEU A 527 26.25 4.76 -16.86
C LEU A 527 26.33 5.23 -18.32
N SER A 528 26.31 4.32 -19.29
CA SER A 528 26.50 4.64 -20.71
C SER A 528 25.45 5.64 -21.23
N THR A 529 24.20 5.49 -20.80
CA THR A 529 23.09 6.37 -21.20
C THR A 529 23.32 7.79 -20.70
N GLU A 530 23.63 7.93 -19.41
CA GLU A 530 23.87 9.22 -18.76
C GLU A 530 25.15 9.88 -19.30
N ARG A 531 26.22 9.12 -19.53
CA ARG A 531 27.44 9.62 -20.20
C ARG A 531 27.13 10.14 -21.60
N ASN A 532 26.27 9.47 -22.36
CA ASN A 532 25.88 9.91 -23.69
C ASN A 532 25.08 11.22 -23.64
N LEU A 533 24.14 11.38 -22.69
CA LEU A 533 23.41 12.65 -22.47
C LEU A 533 24.37 13.82 -22.21
N ILE A 534 25.39 13.62 -21.36
CA ILE A 534 26.40 14.64 -21.09
C ILE A 534 27.22 14.96 -22.36
N ARG A 535 27.57 13.94 -23.16
CA ARG A 535 28.37 14.10 -24.39
C ARG A 535 27.61 14.84 -25.49
N THR A 536 26.34 14.55 -25.71
CA THR A 536 25.51 15.21 -26.74
C THR A 536 25.37 16.71 -26.46
N GLN A 537 25.21 17.10 -25.20
CA GLN A 537 25.14 18.51 -24.80
C GLN A 537 26.44 19.28 -25.06
N LYS A 538 27.60 18.63 -24.89
CA LYS A 538 28.90 19.25 -25.22
C LYS A 538 29.06 19.46 -26.73
N ARG A 539 28.50 18.57 -27.57
CA ARG A 539 28.62 18.64 -29.04
C ARG A 539 27.67 19.66 -29.67
N GLY A 540 26.46 19.84 -29.14
CA GLY A 540 25.51 20.88 -29.58
C GLY A 540 25.97 22.33 -29.29
N ARG A 541 27.20 22.52 -28.81
CA ARG A 541 27.84 23.79 -28.48
C ARG A 541 28.93 24.20 -29.49
N VAL A 542 29.27 23.31 -30.43
CA VAL A 542 30.33 23.50 -31.45
C VAL A 542 29.74 23.69 -32.86
N ALA A 543 28.44 23.47 -33.02
CA ALA A 543 27.64 23.87 -34.18
C ALA A 543 26.82 25.11 -33.80
#